data_AF-A0A5J4LTI2-F1
#
_entry.id   AF-A0A5J4LTI2-F1
#
_cell.length_a   1.000
_cell.length_b   1.000
_cell.length_c   1.000
_cell.angle_alpha   90.00
_cell.angle_beta   90.00
_cell.angle_gamma   90.00
#
_symmetry.space_group_name_H-M   'P 1'
#
loop_
_entity.id
_entity.type
_entity.pdbx_description
1 polymer ?
#
loop_
_entity_poly.entity_id
_entity_poly.type
_entity_poly.pdbx_seq_one_letter_code
_entity_poly.pdbx_strand_id
1 'polypeptide(L)'
;MSALMAIDELKTRGSNEGRVPAGGRPSTLALGADWTELPAATELAALLLRVPVAGVQLTEPVDFSALPHHVIVRIIALLRECSAIGARATWSLILRAEQLDLVPRLDHLPAPESITVLEKGVPSVGEWRSSRNFGLLYFRKGPKFLSVVDQRPESKNLITVNDPTMMEVFLQGLEGCAWAEVTRTPQYAAAARDLVNKGLVMRVGDHCVTLPVHMRSWPLGVALLGGTLASAGKKSEDFAE
;
A
#
# COMPACT_ATOMS: atom_id res chain seq x y z
N MET A 1 19.43 -10.23 13.71
CA MET A 1 17.98 -10.34 13.46
C MET A 1 17.29 -9.25 14.24
N SER A 2 16.31 -8.53 13.65
CA SER A 2 15.52 -7.59 14.44
C SER A 2 14.56 -8.37 15.33
N ALA A 3 14.27 -7.88 16.54
CA ALA A 3 13.25 -8.50 17.39
C ALA A 3 11.87 -8.35 16.72
N LEU A 4 11.02 -9.36 16.85
CA LEU A 4 9.62 -9.27 16.42
C LEU A 4 8.77 -8.66 17.52
N MET A 5 7.82 -7.81 17.13
CA MET A 5 6.85 -7.15 18.00
C MET A 5 5.45 -7.53 17.52
N ALA A 6 4.55 -7.90 18.45
CA ALA A 6 3.15 -8.17 18.13
C ALA A 6 2.31 -6.87 18.08
N ILE A 7 1.14 -6.93 17.44
CA ILE A 7 0.25 -5.76 17.31
C ILE A 7 -0.24 -5.22 18.66
N ASP A 8 -0.51 -6.08 19.64
CA ASP A 8 -0.96 -5.65 20.97
C ASP A 8 0.14 -4.93 21.75
N GLU A 9 1.39 -5.33 21.55
CA GLU A 9 2.54 -4.62 22.11
C GLU A 9 2.68 -3.23 21.48
N LEU A 10 2.47 -3.11 20.17
CA LEU A 10 2.47 -1.82 19.47
C LEU A 10 1.35 -0.91 19.99
N LYS A 11 0.13 -1.43 20.16
CA LYS A 11 -1.02 -0.70 20.72
C LYS A 11 -0.76 -0.21 22.15
N THR A 12 -0.17 -1.06 22.97
CA THR A 12 0.21 -0.73 24.36
C THR A 12 1.24 0.41 24.39
N ARG A 13 2.27 0.33 23.53
CA ARG A 13 3.28 1.39 23.39
C ARG A 13 2.72 2.69 22.81
N GLY A 14 1.75 2.61 21.90
CA GLY A 14 1.08 3.78 21.31
C GLY A 14 0.11 4.48 22.26
N SER A 15 -0.40 3.77 23.28
CA SER A 15 -1.31 4.31 24.30
C SER A 15 -0.56 4.95 25.47
N ASN A 16 0.64 4.45 25.79
CA ASN A 16 1.54 5.07 26.75
C ASN A 16 2.31 6.23 26.07
N GLU A 17 1.80 7.47 26.16
CA GLU A 17 2.45 8.69 25.63
C GLU A 17 3.87 8.97 26.19
N GLY A 18 4.39 8.12 27.08
CA GLY A 18 5.67 8.32 27.75
C GLY A 18 6.64 7.19 27.52
N ARG A 19 7.72 7.51 26.77
CA ARG A 19 9.06 6.89 26.88
C ARG A 19 9.25 5.57 26.09
N VAL A 20 9.64 5.71 24.82
CA VAL A 20 10.43 4.67 24.16
C VAL A 20 11.84 4.67 24.80
N PRO A 21 12.40 3.52 25.21
CA PRO A 21 13.77 3.47 25.72
C PRO A 21 14.71 3.95 24.63
N ALA A 22 15.42 5.06 24.88
CA ALA A 22 16.44 5.56 23.98
C ALA A 22 17.57 4.52 23.89
N GLY A 23 17.77 3.91 22.71
CA GLY A 23 18.94 3.09 22.42
C GLY A 23 18.70 1.67 21.88
N GLY A 24 17.45 1.20 21.81
CA GLY A 24 17.13 -0.10 21.19
C GLY A 24 17.05 -0.03 19.66
N ARG A 25 17.55 -1.06 18.95
CA ARG A 25 17.20 -1.23 17.53
C ARG A 25 15.68 -1.39 17.42
N PRO A 26 15.01 -0.66 16.51
CA PRO A 26 13.56 -0.77 16.39
C PRO A 26 13.16 -2.18 15.95
N SER A 27 12.19 -2.76 16.63
CA SER A 27 11.64 -4.08 16.32
C SER A 27 10.87 -4.06 14.99
N THR A 28 10.74 -5.21 14.34
CA THR A 28 9.82 -5.40 13.21
C THR A 28 8.46 -5.78 13.74
N LEU A 29 7.39 -5.11 13.29
CA LEU A 29 6.02 -5.48 13.61
C LEU A 29 5.65 -6.76 12.85
N ALA A 30 5.29 -7.83 13.56
CA ALA A 30 4.81 -9.07 12.99
C ALA A 30 3.27 -9.08 12.95
N LEU A 31 2.70 -9.37 11.79
CA LEU A 31 1.27 -9.53 11.54
C LEU A 31 1.02 -10.80 10.74
N GLY A 32 -0.22 -11.30 10.72
CA GLY A 32 -0.62 -12.42 9.88
C GLY A 32 -0.37 -13.82 10.46
N ALA A 33 -0.04 -13.92 11.76
CA ALA A 33 -0.16 -15.18 12.49
C ALA A 33 -1.65 -15.59 12.66
N ASP A 34 -2.51 -14.60 12.91
CA ASP A 34 -3.95 -14.70 12.77
C ASP A 34 -4.42 -13.56 11.84
N TRP A 35 -5.00 -13.94 10.70
CA TRP A 35 -5.48 -12.99 9.71
C TRP A 35 -6.77 -12.26 10.14
N THR A 36 -7.47 -12.75 11.15
CA THR A 36 -8.69 -12.14 11.69
C THR A 36 -8.39 -10.95 12.61
N GLU A 37 -7.19 -10.89 13.18
CA GLU A 37 -6.75 -9.83 14.10
C GLU A 37 -6.01 -8.69 13.39
N LEU A 38 -6.05 -8.63 12.05
CA LEU A 38 -5.40 -7.56 11.31
C LEU A 38 -5.99 -6.19 11.68
N PRO A 39 -5.17 -5.22 12.12
CA PRO A 39 -5.63 -3.88 12.44
C PRO A 39 -6.24 -3.21 11.21
N ALA A 40 -7.06 -2.18 11.41
CA ALA A 40 -7.42 -1.29 10.31
C ALA A 40 -6.14 -0.62 9.77
N ALA A 41 -6.09 -0.36 8.46
CA ALA A 41 -4.89 0.19 7.83
C ALA A 41 -4.60 1.61 8.35
N THR A 42 -5.63 2.44 8.55
CA THR A 42 -5.50 3.76 9.17
C THR A 42 -5.09 3.70 10.65
N GLU A 43 -5.59 2.72 11.41
CA GLU A 43 -5.16 2.49 12.80
C GLU A 43 -3.67 2.15 12.83
N LEU A 44 -3.24 1.22 11.99
CA LEU A 44 -1.83 0.85 11.86
C LEU A 44 -0.97 2.05 11.48
N ALA A 45 -1.39 2.84 10.49
CA ALA A 45 -0.65 4.04 10.08
C ALA A 45 -0.49 5.04 11.24
N ALA A 46 -1.54 5.26 12.03
CA ALA A 46 -1.48 6.13 13.20
C ALA A 46 -0.52 5.60 14.29
N LEU A 47 -0.49 4.28 14.51
CA LEU A 47 0.44 3.65 15.45
C LEU A 47 1.90 3.76 14.96
N LEU A 48 2.15 3.50 13.68
CA LEU A 48 3.49 3.52 13.08
C LEU A 48 4.12 4.93 13.05
N LEU A 49 3.30 5.99 13.02
CA LEU A 49 3.77 7.36 13.17
C LEU A 49 4.21 7.70 14.60
N ARG A 50 3.73 6.97 15.60
CA ARG A 50 4.00 7.21 17.03
C ARG A 50 5.07 6.30 17.60
N VAL A 51 5.14 5.06 17.12
CA VAL A 51 6.04 4.04 17.63
C VAL A 51 7.02 3.63 16.53
N PRO A 52 8.32 3.96 16.67
CA PRO A 52 9.33 3.56 15.69
C PRO A 52 9.43 2.04 15.57
N VAL A 53 9.24 1.53 14.36
CA VAL A 53 9.47 0.12 14.00
C VAL A 53 10.42 0.06 12.80
N ALA A 54 11.15 -1.04 12.64
CA ALA A 54 12.03 -1.26 11.49
C ALA A 54 11.24 -1.53 10.20
N GLY A 55 9.99 -1.95 10.33
CA GLY A 55 9.09 -2.29 9.25
C GLY A 55 7.94 -3.15 9.75
N VAL A 56 7.09 -3.55 8.81
CA VAL A 56 5.98 -4.49 9.01
C VAL A 56 6.32 -5.78 8.27
N GLN A 57 6.12 -6.91 8.93
CA GLN A 57 6.31 -8.24 8.37
C GLN A 57 4.99 -9.01 8.44
N LEU A 58 4.52 -9.49 7.30
CA LEU A 58 3.48 -10.51 7.24
C LEU A 58 4.19 -11.87 7.40
N THR A 59 3.98 -12.53 8.54
CA THR A 59 4.74 -13.72 8.94
C THR A 59 4.40 -14.95 8.12
N GLU A 60 3.12 -15.10 7.79
CA GLU A 60 2.63 -16.17 6.93
C GLU A 60 2.51 -15.68 5.48
N PRO A 61 2.74 -16.55 4.48
CA PRO A 61 2.46 -16.23 3.09
C PRO A 61 1.01 -15.81 2.88
N VAL A 62 0.81 -14.71 2.16
CA VAL A 62 -0.50 -14.21 1.82
C VAL A 62 -1.05 -15.02 0.65
N ASP A 63 -1.91 -16.00 0.94
CA ASP A 63 -2.53 -16.85 -0.07
C ASP A 63 -3.86 -16.28 -0.55
N PHE A 64 -3.83 -15.56 -1.68
CA PHE A 64 -5.03 -15.00 -2.32
C PHE A 64 -5.99 -16.08 -2.84
N SER A 65 -5.57 -17.34 -2.89
CA SER A 65 -6.40 -18.45 -3.34
C SER A 65 -7.14 -19.17 -2.21
N ALA A 66 -6.69 -19.00 -0.96
CA ALA A 66 -7.25 -19.64 0.21
C ALA A 66 -7.83 -18.65 1.23
N LEU A 67 -7.31 -17.42 1.29
CA LEU A 67 -7.77 -16.43 2.25
C LEU A 67 -9.17 -15.91 1.92
N PRO A 68 -10.01 -15.62 2.93
CA PRO A 68 -11.28 -14.94 2.72
C PRO A 68 -11.10 -13.59 2.02
N HIS A 69 -12.03 -13.22 1.14
CA HIS A 69 -11.92 -11.97 0.37
C HIS A 69 -11.78 -10.71 1.23
N HIS A 70 -12.47 -10.65 2.38
CA HIS A 70 -12.38 -9.54 3.33
C HIS A 70 -10.97 -9.38 3.93
N VAL A 71 -10.26 -10.49 4.14
CA VAL A 71 -8.87 -10.49 4.60
C VAL A 71 -7.96 -9.98 3.49
N ILE A 72 -8.16 -10.45 2.25
CA ILE A 72 -7.36 -10.03 1.09
C ILE A 72 -7.42 -8.50 0.90
N VAL A 73 -8.63 -7.92 0.91
CA VAL A 73 -8.79 -6.46 0.77
C VAL A 73 -8.17 -5.69 1.92
N ARG A 74 -8.19 -6.24 3.15
CA ARG A 74 -7.55 -5.63 4.32
C ARG A 74 -6.03 -5.64 4.20
N ILE A 75 -5.43 -6.74 3.74
CA ILE A 75 -3.99 -6.83 3.50
C ILE A 75 -3.55 -5.82 2.44
N ILE A 76 -4.32 -5.67 1.35
CA ILE A 76 -4.03 -4.67 0.32
C ILE A 76 -4.08 -3.25 0.89
N ALA A 77 -5.11 -2.92 1.67
CA ALA A 77 -5.21 -1.62 2.34
C ALA A 77 -4.01 -1.37 3.27
N LEU A 78 -3.57 -2.40 4.00
CA LEU A 78 -2.41 -2.34 4.89
C LEU A 78 -1.12 -2.05 4.12
N LEU A 79 -0.83 -2.82 3.07
CA LEU A 79 0.35 -2.62 2.22
C LEU A 79 0.35 -1.22 1.58
N ARG A 80 -0.82 -0.73 1.19
CA ARG A 80 -1.01 0.64 0.67
C ARG A 80 -0.70 1.70 1.73
N GLU A 81 -1.14 1.53 2.98
CA GLU A 81 -0.81 2.48 4.05
C GLU A 81 0.67 2.41 4.45
N CYS A 82 1.30 1.22 4.46
CA CYS A 82 2.75 1.12 4.63
C CYS A 82 3.49 1.93 3.56
N SER A 83 3.08 1.82 2.30
CA SER A 83 3.61 2.64 1.19
C SER A 83 3.38 4.14 1.42
N ALA A 84 2.19 4.53 1.89
CA ALA A 84 1.81 5.92 2.13
C ALA A 84 2.71 6.63 3.16
N ILE A 85 3.18 5.91 4.18
CA ILE A 85 4.04 6.44 5.24
C ILE A 85 5.53 6.07 5.07
N GLY A 86 5.88 5.36 3.99
CA GLY A 86 7.24 4.89 3.74
C GLY A 86 7.72 3.79 4.68
N ALA A 87 6.81 3.06 5.34
CA ALA A 87 7.15 1.91 6.16
C ALA A 87 7.53 0.72 5.25
N ARG A 88 8.68 0.10 5.52
CA ARG A 88 9.07 -1.15 4.85
C ARG A 88 8.06 -2.24 5.18
N ALA A 89 7.56 -2.92 4.15
CA ALA A 89 6.75 -4.13 4.30
C ALA A 89 7.50 -5.33 3.72
N THR A 90 7.64 -6.40 4.52
CA THR A 90 8.18 -7.70 4.10
C THR A 90 7.04 -8.72 4.13
N TRP A 91 6.79 -9.38 3.01
CA TRP A 91 5.68 -10.32 2.85
C TRP A 91 5.93 -11.25 1.66
N SER A 92 5.20 -12.36 1.60
CA SER A 92 5.20 -13.30 0.47
C SER A 92 3.78 -13.49 -0.04
N LEU A 93 3.65 -13.80 -1.34
CA LEU A 93 2.36 -13.94 -2.00
C LEU A 93 2.20 -15.34 -2.59
N ILE A 94 1.03 -15.95 -2.43
CA ILE A 94 0.61 -17.18 -3.12
C ILE A 94 -0.61 -16.85 -3.97
N LEU A 95 -0.58 -17.28 -5.24
CA LEU A 95 -1.62 -17.09 -6.25
C LEU A 95 -1.89 -18.39 -6.98
N ARG A 96 -3.07 -18.54 -7.59
CA ARG A 96 -3.29 -19.48 -8.68
C ARG A 96 -2.96 -18.87 -10.04
N ALA A 97 -2.82 -19.71 -11.06
CA ALA A 97 -2.51 -19.25 -12.42
C ALA A 97 -3.56 -18.26 -12.96
N GLU A 98 -4.83 -18.42 -12.58
CA GLU A 98 -5.94 -17.56 -13.01
C GLU A 98 -5.92 -16.18 -12.34
N GLN A 99 -5.12 -16.02 -11.27
CA GLN A 99 -5.02 -14.78 -10.49
C GLN A 99 -3.78 -13.94 -10.86
N LEU A 100 -3.02 -14.36 -11.89
CA LEU A 100 -1.83 -13.63 -12.35
C LEU A 100 -2.15 -12.25 -12.94
N ASP A 101 -3.37 -12.06 -13.43
CA ASP A 101 -3.87 -10.77 -13.95
C ASP A 101 -4.04 -9.70 -12.85
N LEU A 102 -3.97 -10.10 -11.57
CA LEU A 102 -3.95 -9.18 -10.43
C LEU A 102 -2.60 -8.47 -10.27
N VAL A 103 -1.50 -9.06 -10.74
CA VAL A 103 -0.14 -8.54 -10.50
C VAL A 103 0.02 -7.12 -11.06
N PRO A 104 -0.32 -6.80 -12.32
CA PRO A 104 -0.20 -5.43 -12.83
C PRO A 104 -1.09 -4.42 -12.07
N ARG A 105 -2.16 -4.88 -11.43
CA ARG A 105 -3.06 -4.00 -10.65
C ARG A 105 -2.51 -3.65 -9.27
N LEU A 106 -1.53 -4.40 -8.79
CA LEU A 106 -0.98 -4.32 -7.44
C LEU A 106 0.50 -3.93 -7.43
N ASP A 107 1.16 -3.84 -8.58
CA ASP A 107 2.58 -3.59 -8.69
C ASP A 107 3.02 -2.20 -8.14
N HIS A 108 2.07 -1.29 -7.95
CA HIS A 108 2.27 -0.01 -7.25
C HIS A 108 2.41 -0.16 -5.72
N LEU A 109 2.15 -1.33 -5.16
CA LEU A 109 2.32 -1.64 -3.75
C LEU A 109 3.75 -2.16 -3.45
N PRO A 110 4.18 -2.20 -2.17
CA PRO A 110 5.46 -2.81 -1.81
C PRO A 110 5.56 -4.23 -2.36
N ALA A 111 6.61 -4.52 -3.12
CA ALA A 111 6.79 -5.81 -3.76
C ALA A 111 6.98 -6.92 -2.70
N PRO A 112 6.39 -8.11 -2.90
CA PRO A 112 6.65 -9.24 -2.03
C PRO A 112 8.11 -9.73 -2.16
N GLU A 113 8.58 -10.46 -1.15
CA GLU A 113 9.88 -11.13 -1.16
C GLU A 113 9.87 -12.33 -2.12
N SER A 114 8.73 -13.01 -2.24
CA SER A 114 8.50 -14.10 -3.18
C SER A 114 7.04 -14.14 -3.63
N ILE A 115 6.82 -14.61 -4.86
CA ILE A 115 5.51 -14.97 -5.39
C ILE A 115 5.55 -16.45 -5.70
N THR A 116 4.57 -17.22 -5.21
CA THR A 116 4.38 -18.63 -5.53
C THR A 116 3.11 -18.79 -6.33
N VAL A 117 3.18 -19.40 -7.50
CA VAL A 117 2.00 -19.73 -8.31
C VAL A 117 1.73 -21.21 -8.12
N LEU A 118 0.59 -21.51 -7.49
CA LEU A 118 0.11 -22.89 -7.34
C LEU A 118 0.11 -23.55 -8.73
N GLU A 119 0.62 -24.78 -8.79
CA GLU A 119 0.77 -25.60 -10.01
C GLU A 119 1.90 -25.21 -10.99
N LYS A 120 2.46 -23.99 -10.90
CA LYS A 120 3.60 -23.56 -11.75
C LYS A 120 4.92 -23.37 -10.98
N GLY A 121 4.88 -23.43 -9.65
CA GLY A 121 6.05 -23.20 -8.79
C GLY A 121 6.29 -21.72 -8.50
N VAL A 122 7.53 -21.35 -8.15
CA VAL A 122 7.89 -19.98 -7.74
C VAL A 122 8.31 -19.17 -8.98
N PRO A 123 7.48 -18.24 -9.53
CA PRO A 123 7.95 -17.29 -10.53
C PRO A 123 8.92 -16.24 -9.95
N SER A 124 9.65 -15.58 -10.83
CA SER A 124 10.49 -14.43 -10.47
C SER A 124 9.63 -13.19 -10.17
N VAL A 125 9.91 -12.50 -9.05
CA VAL A 125 9.33 -11.19 -8.69
C VAL A 125 9.93 -10.03 -9.53
N GLY A 126 10.72 -10.35 -10.55
CA GLY A 126 11.51 -9.40 -11.33
C GLY A 126 10.69 -8.26 -11.93
N GLU A 127 9.50 -8.55 -12.46
CA GLU A 127 8.61 -7.54 -13.07
C GLU A 127 8.10 -6.54 -12.02
N TRP A 128 7.51 -7.01 -10.91
CA TRP A 128 7.04 -6.15 -9.81
C TRP A 128 8.17 -5.30 -9.20
N ARG A 129 9.38 -5.84 -9.05
CA ARG A 129 10.51 -5.07 -8.50
C ARG A 129 11.11 -4.08 -9.50
N SER A 130 10.97 -4.33 -10.80
CA SER A 130 11.46 -3.41 -11.84
C SER A 130 10.56 -2.19 -12.02
N SER A 131 9.28 -2.30 -11.63
CA SER A 131 8.38 -1.17 -11.46
C SER A 131 8.95 -0.25 -10.36
N ARG A 132 9.06 1.06 -10.64
CA ARG A 132 9.47 2.04 -9.62
C ARG A 132 8.28 2.26 -8.68
N ASN A 133 8.06 1.35 -7.73
CA ASN A 133 6.78 1.18 -7.02
C ASN A 133 6.26 2.44 -6.29
N PHE A 134 7.15 3.32 -5.84
CA PHE A 134 6.72 4.54 -5.18
C PHE A 134 6.20 5.58 -6.19
N GLY A 135 4.93 5.96 -6.02
CA GLY A 135 4.32 7.03 -6.82
C GLY A 135 3.69 6.58 -8.14
N LEU A 136 3.56 5.27 -8.39
CA LEU A 136 2.88 4.76 -9.59
C LEU A 136 1.37 4.99 -9.57
N LEU A 137 0.73 4.84 -8.41
CA LEU A 137 -0.70 5.07 -8.26
C LEU A 137 -0.98 5.73 -6.92
N TYR A 138 -1.35 7.00 -6.94
CA TYR A 138 -1.62 7.77 -5.73
C TYR A 138 -2.79 8.72 -5.90
N PHE A 139 -3.38 9.11 -4.77
CA PHE A 139 -4.38 10.16 -4.75
C PHE A 139 -4.09 11.21 -3.68
N ARG A 140 -4.72 12.36 -3.87
CA ARG A 140 -4.82 13.45 -2.90
C ARG A 140 -6.26 13.89 -2.77
N LYS A 141 -6.68 14.14 -1.53
CA LYS A 141 -8.01 14.65 -1.22
C LYS A 141 -8.00 16.18 -1.20
N GLY A 142 -8.73 16.78 -2.12
CA GLY A 142 -9.14 18.18 -2.06
C GLY A 142 -10.50 18.32 -1.34
N PRO A 143 -10.99 19.56 -1.13
CA PRO A 143 -12.25 19.78 -0.42
C PRO A 143 -13.48 19.15 -1.07
N LYS A 144 -13.51 19.12 -2.42
CA LYS A 144 -14.65 18.63 -3.22
C LYS A 144 -14.22 17.75 -4.39
N PHE A 145 -13.00 17.24 -4.35
CA PHE A 145 -12.48 16.37 -5.39
C PHE A 145 -11.36 15.47 -4.85
N LEU A 146 -11.09 14.39 -5.57
CA LEU A 146 -9.88 13.58 -5.44
C LEU A 146 -9.07 13.77 -6.72
N SER A 147 -7.78 14.06 -6.59
CA SER A 147 -6.84 14.03 -7.71
C SER A 147 -6.07 12.74 -7.63
N VAL A 148 -6.23 11.87 -8.63
CA VAL A 148 -5.55 10.59 -8.75
C VAL A 148 -4.55 10.69 -9.88
N VAL A 149 -3.32 10.27 -9.60
CA VAL A 149 -2.28 10.12 -10.60
C VAL A 149 -1.99 8.64 -10.75
N ASP A 150 -2.13 8.17 -11.98
CA ASP A 150 -1.84 6.81 -12.39
C ASP A 150 -0.71 6.88 -13.44
N GLN A 151 0.42 6.25 -13.11
CA GLN A 151 1.62 6.14 -13.92
C GLN A 151 1.97 4.67 -14.20
N ARG A 152 1.06 3.74 -13.89
CA ARG A 152 1.26 2.32 -14.21
C ARG A 152 1.40 2.15 -15.73
N PRO A 153 2.15 1.14 -16.21
CA PRO A 153 2.42 0.98 -17.64
C PRO A 153 1.17 0.97 -18.53
N GLU A 154 0.07 0.39 -18.04
CA GLU A 154 -1.23 0.27 -18.71
C GLU A 154 -2.11 1.53 -18.62
N SER A 155 -1.77 2.48 -17.75
CA SER A 155 -2.58 3.67 -17.47
C SER A 155 -1.70 4.85 -17.08
N LYS A 156 -1.58 5.83 -17.98
CA LYS A 156 -0.90 7.11 -17.72
C LYS A 156 -1.91 8.24 -17.73
N ASN A 157 -2.57 8.44 -16.61
CA ASN A 157 -3.71 9.36 -16.51
C ASN A 157 -3.65 10.20 -15.23
N LEU A 158 -4.00 11.48 -15.39
CA LEU A 158 -4.43 12.32 -14.28
C LEU A 158 -5.96 12.27 -14.24
N ILE A 159 -6.53 11.67 -13.20
CA ILE A 159 -7.96 11.49 -13.05
C ILE A 159 -8.43 12.41 -11.92
N THR A 160 -9.44 13.23 -12.22
CA THR A 160 -10.14 14.03 -11.19
C THR A 160 -11.48 13.38 -10.91
N VAL A 161 -11.70 12.98 -9.66
CA VAL A 161 -12.99 12.46 -9.18
C VAL A 161 -13.67 13.56 -8.38
N ASN A 162 -14.71 14.18 -8.94
CA ASN A 162 -15.46 15.27 -8.30
C ASN A 162 -16.97 14.99 -8.18
N ASP A 163 -17.44 13.86 -8.72
CA ASP A 163 -18.79 13.37 -8.44
C ASP A 163 -18.86 12.91 -6.97
N PRO A 164 -19.82 13.43 -6.16
CA PRO A 164 -19.92 13.08 -4.76
C PRO A 164 -20.11 11.58 -4.48
N THR A 165 -20.84 10.86 -5.34
CA THR A 165 -21.10 9.43 -5.15
C THR A 165 -19.84 8.61 -5.41
N MET A 166 -19.11 8.92 -6.48
CA MET A 166 -17.81 8.30 -6.76
C MET A 166 -16.80 8.61 -5.65
N MET A 167 -16.76 9.85 -5.15
CA MET A 167 -15.89 10.19 -4.03
C MET A 167 -16.24 9.38 -2.77
N GLU A 168 -17.52 9.21 -2.47
CA GLU A 168 -17.94 8.41 -1.32
C GLU A 168 -17.57 6.94 -1.47
N VAL A 169 -17.84 6.31 -2.62
CA VAL A 169 -17.44 4.93 -2.90
C VAL A 169 -15.92 4.76 -2.80
N PHE A 170 -15.15 5.69 -3.38
CA PHE A 170 -13.69 5.66 -3.33
C PHE A 170 -13.18 5.75 -1.89
N LEU A 171 -13.73 6.66 -1.08
CA LEU A 171 -13.28 6.86 0.30
C LEU A 171 -13.73 5.70 1.21
N GLN A 172 -14.93 5.16 1.00
CA GLN A 172 -15.44 4.00 1.75
C GLN A 172 -14.60 2.74 1.47
N GLY A 173 -14.10 2.59 0.25
CA GLY A 173 -13.21 1.48 -0.13
C GLY A 173 -11.80 1.55 0.44
N LEU A 174 -11.39 2.61 1.16
CA LEU A 174 -10.02 2.75 1.64
C LEU A 174 -9.59 1.62 2.59
N GLU A 175 -10.45 1.17 3.50
CA GLU A 175 -10.10 0.10 4.47
C GLU A 175 -10.39 -1.32 3.96
N GLY A 176 -10.93 -1.41 2.74
CA GLY A 176 -11.69 -2.57 2.32
C GLY A 176 -13.10 -2.55 2.92
N CYS A 177 -14.11 -2.86 2.11
CA CYS A 177 -15.50 -3.00 2.56
C CYS A 177 -16.23 -4.06 1.72
N ALA A 178 -17.42 -4.47 2.16
CA ALA A 178 -18.25 -5.34 1.36
C ALA A 178 -18.76 -4.59 0.11
N TRP A 179 -18.75 -5.27 -1.03
CA TRP A 179 -19.20 -4.72 -2.31
C TRP A 179 -20.65 -4.22 -2.25
N ALA A 180 -21.49 -4.90 -1.45
CA ALA A 180 -22.88 -4.49 -1.23
C ALA A 180 -23.00 -3.10 -0.59
N GLU A 181 -22.04 -2.67 0.23
CA GLU A 181 -22.10 -1.37 0.90
C GLU A 181 -21.89 -0.20 -0.08
N VAL A 182 -21.02 -0.41 -1.07
CA VAL A 182 -20.72 0.56 -2.14
C VAL A 182 -21.60 0.38 -3.38
N THR A 183 -22.55 -0.57 -3.36
CA THR A 183 -23.51 -0.81 -4.43
C THR A 183 -24.96 -0.81 -3.96
N ARG A 184 -25.21 -0.27 -2.76
CA ARG A 184 -26.51 -0.20 -2.07
C ARG A 184 -27.66 0.42 -2.88
N THR A 185 -27.35 1.27 -3.86
CA THR A 185 -28.35 1.81 -4.80
C THR A 185 -27.80 1.76 -6.24
N PRO A 186 -28.65 1.86 -7.28
CA PRO A 186 -28.21 1.83 -8.67
C PRO A 186 -27.15 2.90 -9.01
N GLN A 187 -27.25 4.09 -8.42
CA GLN A 187 -26.28 5.18 -8.60
C GLN A 187 -24.91 4.80 -8.03
N TYR A 188 -24.87 4.24 -6.83
CA TYR A 188 -23.64 3.76 -6.20
C TYR A 188 -23.05 2.57 -6.95
N ALA A 189 -23.89 1.65 -7.43
CA ALA A 189 -23.46 0.54 -8.27
C ALA A 189 -22.86 0.99 -9.61
N ALA A 190 -23.35 2.07 -10.21
CA ALA A 190 -22.75 2.68 -11.38
C ALA A 190 -21.38 3.32 -11.05
N ALA A 191 -21.32 4.12 -9.99
CA ALA A 191 -20.09 4.75 -9.51
C ALA A 191 -18.99 3.71 -9.17
N ALA A 192 -19.33 2.65 -8.45
CA ALA A 192 -18.41 1.59 -8.09
C ALA A 192 -17.87 0.85 -9.31
N ARG A 193 -18.74 0.53 -10.30
CA ARG A 193 -18.29 -0.09 -11.55
C ARG A 193 -17.38 0.82 -12.36
N ASP A 194 -17.66 2.12 -12.42
CA ASP A 194 -16.80 3.08 -13.12
C ASP A 194 -15.41 3.18 -12.45
N LEU A 195 -15.35 3.21 -11.12
CA LEU A 195 -14.08 3.19 -10.38
C LEU A 195 -13.30 1.87 -10.58
N VAL A 196 -13.99 0.74 -10.68
CA VAL A 196 -13.37 -0.56 -11.02
C VAL A 196 -12.82 -0.55 -12.44
N ASN A 197 -13.58 -0.03 -13.40
CA ASN A 197 -13.17 0.06 -14.81
C ASN A 197 -11.97 1.00 -14.99
N LYS A 198 -11.89 2.09 -14.20
CA LYS A 198 -10.73 2.99 -14.16
C LYS A 198 -9.53 2.41 -13.41
N GLY A 199 -9.64 1.20 -12.84
CA GLY A 199 -8.56 0.58 -12.08
C GLY A 199 -8.22 1.32 -10.78
N LEU A 200 -9.18 2.06 -10.20
CA LEU A 200 -9.03 2.80 -8.95
C LEU A 200 -9.56 2.03 -7.74
N VAL A 201 -10.54 1.17 -7.98
CA VAL A 201 -11.07 0.21 -7.00
C VAL A 201 -10.85 -1.18 -7.56
N MET A 202 -10.41 -2.11 -6.72
CA MET A 202 -10.34 -3.52 -7.05
C MET A 202 -11.43 -4.26 -6.31
N ARG A 203 -12.19 -5.08 -7.02
CA ARG A 203 -13.15 -6.01 -6.45
C ARG A 203 -12.50 -7.38 -6.29
N VAL A 204 -12.62 -7.96 -5.10
CA VAL A 204 -12.19 -9.32 -4.77
C VAL A 204 -13.42 -10.05 -4.25
N GLY A 205 -14.03 -10.87 -5.11
CA GLY A 205 -15.28 -11.57 -4.80
C GLY A 205 -16.41 -10.62 -4.37
N ASP A 206 -16.82 -10.70 -3.11
CA ASP A 206 -17.88 -9.91 -2.47
C ASP A 206 -17.35 -8.68 -1.73
N HIS A 207 -16.05 -8.38 -1.81
CA HIS A 207 -15.40 -7.24 -1.18
C HIS A 207 -14.70 -6.34 -2.22
N CYS A 208 -14.37 -5.13 -1.83
CA CYS A 208 -13.56 -4.24 -2.65
C CYS A 208 -12.62 -3.35 -1.84
N VAL A 209 -11.56 -2.86 -2.49
CA VAL A 209 -10.57 -1.96 -1.91
C VAL A 209 -10.14 -0.89 -2.92
N THR A 210 -9.96 0.33 -2.42
CA THR A 210 -9.38 1.44 -3.18
C THR A 210 -7.87 1.26 -3.29
N LEU A 211 -7.35 1.27 -4.51
CA LEU A 211 -5.96 0.97 -4.82
C LEU A 211 -4.99 2.14 -4.63
N PRO A 212 -5.32 3.39 -5.03
CA PRO A 212 -4.34 4.48 -4.99
C PRO A 212 -3.85 4.80 -3.60
N VAL A 213 -2.53 4.94 -3.44
CA VAL A 213 -1.87 5.32 -2.19
C VAL A 213 -2.27 6.74 -1.79
N HIS A 214 -2.68 6.95 -0.54
CA HIS A 214 -3.02 8.29 -0.06
C HIS A 214 -1.74 9.10 0.21
N MET A 215 -1.41 10.01 -0.71
CA MET A 215 -0.25 10.89 -0.53
C MET A 215 -0.62 12.09 0.35
N ARG A 216 -0.35 11.98 1.65
CA ARG A 216 -0.64 13.03 2.65
C ARG A 216 0.41 14.14 2.69
N SER A 217 1.64 13.84 2.29
CA SER A 217 2.76 14.79 2.26
C SER A 217 3.52 14.66 0.95
N TRP A 218 4.00 15.79 0.40
CA TRP A 218 4.91 15.75 -0.73
C TRP A 218 6.23 15.08 -0.31
N PRO A 219 6.78 14.16 -1.12
CA PRO A 219 8.12 13.64 -0.90
C PRO A 219 9.15 14.71 -1.30
N LEU A 220 9.19 15.84 -0.59
CA LEU A 220 10.23 16.86 -0.77
C LEU A 220 11.59 16.28 -0.35
N GLY A 221 11.63 15.35 0.62
CA GLY A 221 12.87 14.79 1.16
C GLY A 221 13.61 13.82 0.23
N VAL A 222 12.94 12.89 -0.44
CA VAL A 222 13.65 11.81 -1.17
C VAL A 222 14.12 12.24 -2.56
N ALA A 223 13.36 13.10 -3.24
CA ALA A 223 13.76 13.67 -4.52
C ALA A 223 14.89 14.71 -4.38
N LEU A 224 14.92 15.49 -3.28
CA LEU A 224 15.99 16.47 -3.01
C LEU A 224 17.21 15.86 -2.30
N LEU A 225 17.07 14.81 -1.49
CA LEU A 225 18.20 14.17 -0.79
C LEU A 225 18.83 13.01 -1.56
N GLY A 226 18.11 12.37 -2.50
CA GLY A 226 18.66 11.34 -3.38
C GLY A 226 19.29 11.86 -4.68
N GLY A 227 19.00 13.12 -5.05
CA GLY A 227 19.41 13.69 -6.35
C GLY A 227 20.45 14.81 -6.30
N THR A 228 20.69 15.44 -5.14
CA THR A 228 21.43 16.73 -5.11
C THR A 228 22.36 16.90 -3.91
N LEU A 229 23.00 15.83 -3.44
CA LEU A 229 24.24 15.96 -2.64
C LEU A 229 25.44 15.21 -3.23
N ALA A 230 25.23 14.33 -4.22
CA ALA A 230 26.32 13.65 -4.94
C ALA A 230 26.91 14.46 -6.12
N SER A 231 26.33 15.63 -6.47
CA SER A 231 26.79 16.45 -7.60
C SER A 231 27.40 17.80 -7.19
N ALA A 232 27.38 18.17 -5.91
CA ALA A 232 27.99 19.41 -5.43
C ALA A 232 29.43 19.13 -4.97
N GLY A 233 30.30 18.76 -5.90
CA GLY A 233 31.67 18.37 -5.58
C GLY A 233 32.54 17.93 -6.75
N LYS A 234 32.28 18.41 -7.97
CA LYS A 234 33.30 18.41 -9.03
C LYS A 234 33.46 19.84 -9.52
N LYS A 235 34.39 20.54 -8.87
CA LYS A 235 34.99 21.75 -9.41
C LYS A 235 35.76 21.30 -10.67
N SER A 236 35.32 21.73 -11.84
CA SER A 236 36.10 21.59 -13.06
C SER A 236 37.29 22.53 -12.95
N GLU A 237 38.44 22.00 -12.54
CA GLU A 237 39.72 22.60 -12.88
C GLU A 237 40.07 22.07 -14.26
N ASP A 238 39.92 22.94 -15.26
CA ASP A 238 40.74 22.98 -16.47
C ASP A 238 40.26 24.15 -17.34
N PHE A 239 40.93 25.29 -17.18
CA PHE A 239 41.21 26.24 -18.26
C PHE A 239 42.48 27.01 -17.86
N ALA A 240 43.61 26.50 -18.30
CA ALA A 240 44.84 27.27 -18.46
C ALA A 240 45.27 27.12 -19.92
N GLU A 241 45.24 28.23 -20.64
CA GLU A 241 46.03 28.48 -21.85
C GLU A 241 47.09 29.52 -21.47
#